data_AF-A0A6N8BQ74-F1
#
_entry.id   AF-A0A6N8BQ74-F1
#
_cell.length_a   1.000
_cell.length_b   1.000
_cell.length_c   1.000
_cell.angle_alpha   90.00
_cell.angle_beta   90.00
_cell.angle_gamma   90.00
#
_symmetry.space_group_name_H-M   'P 1'
#
loop_
_entity.id
_entity.type
_entity.pdbx_description
1 polymer ?
#
loop_
_entity_poly.entity_id
_entity_poly.type
_entity_poly.pdbx_seq_one_letter_code
_entity_poly.pdbx_strand_id
1 'polypeptide(L)'
;MFIALGLTFLGMALGFLLRGQPWITWLTRCVTPAIMLLLFALGISVGSNELLMQSLPRLGGAALALTVAGILGSFVCVGLISRFFPKSPTPAPLAGKPDAAANVRPENRA
;
A
#
# COMPACT_ATOMS: atom_id res chain seq x y z
N MET A 1 -14.10 -11.58 16.77
CA MET A 1 -14.04 -10.11 16.74
C MET A 1 -13.05 -9.57 17.78
N PHE A 2 -13.26 -9.84 19.07
CA PHE A 2 -12.32 -9.40 20.13
C PHE A 2 -10.88 -9.91 19.97
N ILE A 3 -10.69 -11.16 19.56
CA ILE A 3 -9.34 -11.72 19.34
C ILE A 3 -8.61 -10.95 18.24
N ALA A 4 -9.29 -10.58 17.16
CA ALA A 4 -8.70 -9.80 16.07
C ALA A 4 -8.32 -8.39 16.56
N LEU A 5 -9.19 -7.72 17.30
CA LEU A 5 -8.91 -6.43 17.94
C LEU A 5 -7.69 -6.53 18.88
N GLY A 6 -7.67 -7.54 19.75
CA GLY A 6 -6.55 -7.80 20.65
C GLY A 6 -5.24 -8.06 19.91
N LEU A 7 -5.26 -8.83 18.83
CA LEU A 7 -4.07 -9.13 18.02
C LEU A 7 -3.54 -7.89 17.31
N THR A 8 -4.43 -7.01 16.84
CA THR A 8 -4.05 -5.75 16.19
C THR A 8 -3.41 -4.79 17.20
N PHE A 9 -3.98 -4.71 18.40
CA PHE A 9 -3.46 -3.88 19.50
C PHE A 9 -2.10 -4.41 19.99
N LEU A 10 -1.99 -5.72 20.14
CA LEU A 10 -0.76 -6.40 20.53
C LEU A 10 0.33 -6.23 19.46
N GLY A 11 -0.02 -6.35 18.18
CA GLY A 11 0.89 -6.10 17.07
C GLY A 11 1.41 -4.66 17.04
N MET A 12 0.55 -3.69 17.34
CA MET A 12 0.94 -2.28 17.45
C MET A 12 1.85 -2.02 18.65
N ALA A 13 1.56 -2.63 19.81
CA ALA A 13 2.40 -2.55 21.00
C ALA A 13 3.78 -3.19 20.79
N LEU A 14 3.83 -4.38 20.18
CA LEU A 14 5.09 -5.03 19.79
C LEU A 14 5.85 -4.17 18.78
N GLY A 15 5.18 -3.64 17.76
CA GLY A 15 5.82 -2.78 16.76
C GLY A 15 6.40 -1.49 17.36
N PHE A 16 5.77 -0.94 18.40
CA PHE A 16 6.29 0.21 19.13
C PHE A 16 7.51 -0.16 19.99
N LEU A 17 7.47 -1.30 20.69
CA LEU A 17 8.58 -1.77 21.53
C LEU A 17 9.82 -2.17 20.70
N LEU A 18 9.61 -2.68 19.49
CA LEU A 18 10.68 -3.07 18.55
C LEU A 18 11.19 -1.89 17.71
N ARG A 19 10.65 -0.68 17.89
CA ARG A 19 11.05 0.52 17.14
C ARG A 19 12.44 0.97 17.55
N GLY A 20 13.40 0.86 16.63
CA GLY A 20 14.79 1.30 16.82
C GLY A 20 15.83 0.18 16.82
N GLN A 21 15.42 -1.09 16.76
CA GLN A 21 16.35 -2.21 16.66
C GLN A 21 16.74 -2.51 15.21
N PRO A 22 18.05 -2.63 14.86
CA PRO A 22 18.50 -3.02 13.51
C PRO A 22 18.03 -4.44 13.10
N TRP A 23 17.56 -5.22 14.07
CA TRP A 23 16.97 -6.55 13.86
C TRP A 23 15.70 -6.53 13.01
N ILE A 24 14.97 -5.40 12.97
CA ILE A 24 13.79 -5.25 12.11
C ILE A 24 14.16 -5.37 10.62
N THR A 25 15.34 -4.88 10.24
CA THR A 25 15.81 -4.94 8.85
C THR A 25 16.14 -6.37 8.43
N TRP A 26 16.68 -7.16 9.36
CA TRP A 26 16.88 -8.60 9.16
C TRP A 26 15.57 -9.34 9.00
N LEU A 27 14.56 -9.02 9.81
CA LEU A 27 13.22 -9.60 9.70
C LEU A 27 12.62 -9.31 8.32
N THR A 28 12.64 -8.05 7.86
CA THR A 28 12.12 -7.69 6.52
C THR A 28 12.85 -8.44 5.40
N ARG A 29 14.15 -8.69 5.56
CA ARG A 29 14.93 -9.47 4.59
C ARG A 29 14.58 -10.96 4.58
N CYS A 30 14.17 -11.51 5.73
CA CYS A 30 13.65 -12.88 5.86
C CYS A 30 12.18 -13.02 5.43
N VAL A 31 11.39 -11.95 5.50
CA VAL A 31 9.97 -11.97 5.11
C VAL A 31 9.80 -12.27 3.63
N THR A 32 10.61 -11.69 2.74
CA THR A 32 10.53 -11.95 1.30
C THR A 32 10.70 -13.44 0.94
N PRO A 33 11.77 -14.14 1.33
CA PRO A 33 11.90 -15.56 1.05
C PRO A 33 10.83 -16.39 1.77
N ALA A 34 10.37 -15.98 2.97
CA ALA A 34 9.26 -16.65 3.65
C ALA A 34 7.95 -16.54 2.85
N ILE A 35 7.60 -15.36 2.31
CA ILE A 35 6.43 -15.18 1.44
C ILE A 35 6.58 -16.05 0.19
N MET A 36 7.75 -16.08 -0.45
CA MET A 36 7.99 -16.95 -1.61
C MET A 36 7.79 -18.43 -1.27
N LEU A 37 8.31 -18.91 -0.14
CA LEU A 37 8.11 -20.28 0.33
C LEU A 37 6.65 -20.58 0.66
N LEU A 38 5.95 -19.66 1.30
CA LEU A 38 4.53 -19.80 1.61
C LEU A 38 3.69 -19.83 0.32
N LEU A 39 3.98 -18.97 -0.66
CA LEU A 39 3.31 -18.97 -1.96
C LEU A 39 3.58 -20.27 -2.73
N PHE A 40 4.80 -20.79 -2.66
CA PHE A 40 5.16 -22.06 -3.26
C PHE A 40 4.41 -23.23 -2.61
N ALA A 41 4.42 -23.30 -1.28
CA ALA A 41 3.68 -24.31 -0.53
C ALA A 41 2.16 -24.24 -0.78
N LEU A 42 1.62 -23.02 -0.84
CA LEU A 42 0.21 -22.79 -1.17
C LEU A 42 -0.09 -23.24 -2.60
N GLY A 43 0.79 -22.96 -3.56
CA GLY A 43 0.66 -23.42 -4.94
C GLY A 43 0.59 -24.95 -5.05
N ILE A 44 1.46 -25.67 -4.34
CA ILE A 44 1.42 -27.15 -4.28
C ILE A 44 0.12 -27.63 -3.62
N SER A 45 -0.24 -27.05 -2.48
CA SER A 45 -1.42 -27.46 -1.71
C SER A 45 -2.72 -27.26 -2.49
N VAL A 46 -2.85 -26.13 -3.19
CA VAL A 46 -4.02 -25.82 -4.02
C VAL A 46 -4.00 -26.65 -5.31
N GLY A 47 -2.84 -26.81 -5.95
CA GLY A 47 -2.71 -27.56 -7.21
C GLY A 47 -2.91 -29.07 -7.06
N SER A 48 -2.57 -29.65 -5.91
CA SER A 48 -2.81 -31.07 -5.61
C SER A 48 -4.27 -31.39 -5.26
N ASN A 49 -5.12 -30.37 -5.07
CA ASN A 49 -6.50 -30.56 -4.65
C ASN A 49 -7.44 -30.47 -5.86
N GLU A 50 -7.81 -31.62 -6.44
CA GLU A 50 -8.64 -31.70 -7.65
C GLU A 50 -10.00 -31.01 -7.48
N LEU A 51 -10.60 -31.05 -6.28
CA LEU A 51 -11.87 -30.39 -5.98
C LEU A 51 -11.76 -28.86 -6.06
N LEU A 52 -10.66 -28.31 -5.52
CA LEU A 52 -10.36 -26.89 -5.63
C LEU A 52 -10.02 -26.53 -7.08
N MET A 53 -9.22 -27.34 -7.77
CA MET A 53 -8.79 -27.10 -9.16
C MET A 53 -9.98 -27.07 -10.14
N GLN A 54 -10.98 -27.93 -9.93
CA GLN A 54 -12.20 -27.96 -10.76
C GLN A 54 -13.13 -26.77 -10.45
N SER A 55 -13.16 -26.31 -9.19
CA SER A 55 -13.95 -25.14 -8.77
C SER A 55 -13.23 -23.81 -9.00
N LEU A 56 -11.91 -23.85 -9.25
CA LEU A 56 -11.03 -22.68 -9.39
C LEU A 56 -11.43 -21.74 -10.52
N PRO A 57 -11.88 -22.22 -11.71
CA PRO A 57 -12.38 -21.33 -12.76
C PRO A 57 -13.62 -20.55 -12.32
N ARG A 58 -14.52 -21.19 -11.56
CA ARG A 58 -15.74 -20.54 -11.04
C ARG A 58 -15.42 -19.57 -9.90
N LEU A 59 -14.61 -20.00 -8.94
CA LEU A 59 -14.17 -19.19 -7.79
C LEU A 59 -13.29 -18.03 -8.25
N GLY A 60 -12.33 -18.29 -9.13
CA GLY A 60 -11.44 -17.31 -9.72
C GLY A 60 -12.18 -16.32 -10.62
N GLY A 61 -13.13 -16.79 -11.44
CA GLY A 61 -14.01 -15.92 -12.22
C GLY A 61 -14.86 -15.00 -11.36
N ALA A 62 -15.47 -15.53 -10.28
CA ALA A 62 -16.22 -14.73 -9.32
C ALA A 62 -15.33 -13.72 -8.58
N ALA A 63 -14.13 -14.13 -8.18
CA ALA A 63 -13.15 -13.25 -7.54
C ALA A 63 -12.72 -12.13 -8.49
N LEU A 64 -12.40 -12.43 -9.75
CA LEU A 64 -12.06 -11.43 -10.76
C LEU A 64 -13.21 -10.45 -11.00
N ALA A 65 -14.43 -10.95 -11.15
CA ALA A 65 -15.60 -10.09 -11.32
C ALA A 65 -15.81 -9.16 -10.12
N LEU A 66 -15.66 -9.68 -8.89
CA LEU A 66 -15.75 -8.88 -7.66
C LEU A 66 -14.62 -7.86 -7.55
N THR A 67 -13.38 -8.21 -7.91
CA THR A 67 -12.25 -7.28 -7.91
C THR A 67 -12.47 -6.15 -8.91
N VAL A 68 -12.89 -6.47 -10.15
CA VAL A 68 -13.17 -5.46 -11.17
C VAL A 68 -14.34 -4.57 -10.74
N ALA A 69 -15.43 -5.15 -10.25
CA ALA A 69 -16.57 -4.38 -9.75
C ALA A 69 -16.19 -3.49 -8.56
N GLY A 70 -15.35 -3.99 -7.64
CA GLY A 70 -14.84 -3.24 -6.50
C GLY A 70 -13.98 -2.06 -6.91
N ILE A 71 -13.03 -2.28 -7.83
CA ILE A 71 -12.18 -1.21 -8.38
C ILE A 71 -13.04 -0.15 -9.08
N LEU A 72 -13.96 -0.57 -9.94
CA LEU A 72 -14.85 0.33 -10.66
C LEU A 72 -15.74 1.11 -9.70
N GLY A 73 -16.29 0.45 -8.67
CA GLY A 73 -17.07 1.07 -7.60
C GLY A 73 -16.26 2.09 -6.80
N SER A 74 -14.99 1.80 -6.48
CA SER A 74 -14.10 2.75 -5.82
C SER A 74 -13.85 3.98 -6.68
N PHE A 75 -13.59 3.82 -7.98
CA PHE A 75 -13.43 4.96 -8.91
C PHE A 75 -14.71 5.78 -9.03
N VAL A 76 -15.88 5.14 -9.14
CA VAL A 76 -17.18 5.81 -9.19
C VAL A 76 -17.43 6.58 -7.90
N CYS A 77 -17.12 6.01 -6.73
CA CYS A 77 -17.28 6.67 -5.44
C CYS A 77 -16.39 7.92 -5.33
N VAL A 78 -15.12 7.83 -5.74
CA VAL A 78 -14.20 8.98 -5.82
C VAL A 78 -14.72 10.03 -6.81
N GLY A 79 -15.25 9.61 -7.96
CA GLY A 79 -15.88 10.48 -8.95
C GLY A 79 -17.10 11.23 -8.41
N LEU A 80 -17.98 10.54 -7.68
CA LEU A 80 -19.14 11.14 -7.03
C LEU A 80 -18.71 12.12 -5.95
N ILE A 81 -17.80 11.72 -5.06
CA ILE A 81 -17.30 12.60 -3.99
C ILE A 81 -16.65 13.85 -4.57
N SER A 82 -15.81 13.72 -5.61
CA SER A 82 -15.17 14.86 -6.26
C SER A 82 -16.14 15.76 -7.03
N ARG A 83 -17.31 15.24 -7.44
CA ARG A 83 -18.37 16.01 -8.08
C ARG A 83 -19.29 16.72 -7.07
N PHE A 84 -19.56 16.09 -5.93
CA PHE A 84 -20.38 16.66 -4.86
C PHE A 84 -19.60 17.61 -3.94
N PHE A 85 -18.29 17.38 -3.80
CA PHE A 85 -17.34 18.30 -3.18
C PHE A 85 -16.37 18.79 -4.26
N PRO A 86 -16.78 19.74 -5.12
CA PRO A 86 -15.84 20.43 -5.98
C PRO A 86 -14.74 21.00 -5.08
N LYS A 87 -13.49 20.68 -5.39
CA LYS A 87 -12.33 21.16 -4.65
C LYS A 87 -12.48 22.66 -4.40
N SER A 88 -12.53 23.05 -3.14
CA SER A 88 -12.15 24.40 -2.72
C SER A 88 -10.76 24.71 -3.31
N PRO A 89 -10.51 25.99 -3.64
CA PRO A 89 -9.38 26.39 -4.48
C PRO A 89 -8.09 25.79 -3.94
N THR A 90 -7.32 25.21 -4.86
CA THR A 90 -5.90 24.92 -4.70
C THR A 90 -5.27 26.00 -3.83
N PRO A 91 -4.76 25.70 -2.61
CA PRO A 91 -3.87 26.64 -1.96
C PRO A 91 -2.76 26.90 -2.97
N ALA A 92 -2.66 28.16 -3.39
CA ALA A 92 -1.77 28.60 -4.44
C ALA A 92 -0.42 27.88 -4.31
N PRO A 93 0.17 27.38 -5.41
CA PRO A 93 1.58 27.02 -5.37
C PRO A 93 2.28 28.20 -4.70
N LEU A 94 3.03 27.95 -3.63
CA LEU A 94 3.78 28.98 -2.90
C LEU A 94 4.56 29.83 -3.92
N ALA A 95 3.93 30.91 -4.37
CA ALA A 95 4.50 31.94 -5.22
C ALA A 95 5.35 32.77 -4.26
N GLY A 96 6.56 32.28 -4.03
CA GLY A 96 7.41 32.86 -3.00
C GLY A 96 8.69 32.08 -2.79
N LYS A 97 9.49 31.92 -3.85
CA LYS A 97 10.94 32.16 -3.75
C LYS A 97 11.61 32.31 -5.14
N PRO A 98 11.57 33.50 -5.76
CA PRO A 98 12.51 33.87 -6.83
C PRO A 98 13.87 34.39 -6.30
N ASP A 99 14.31 33.99 -5.10
CA ASP A 99 15.58 34.43 -4.50
C ASP A 99 16.71 33.40 -4.61
N ALA A 100 16.65 32.51 -5.60
CA ALA A 100 17.84 31.80 -6.10
C ALA A 100 18.60 32.61 -7.18
N ALA A 101 18.09 33.76 -7.61
CA ALA A 101 18.62 34.51 -8.76
C ALA A 101 19.36 35.83 -8.41
N ALA A 102 19.52 36.21 -7.13
CA ALA A 102 19.95 37.59 -6.79
C ALA A 102 21.21 37.72 -5.90
N ASN A 103 21.93 36.65 -5.56
CA ASN A 103 23.17 36.80 -4.78
C ASN A 103 24.33 35.87 -5.22
N VAL A 104 24.74 36.02 -6.48
CA VAL A 104 26.13 35.74 -6.87
C VAL A 104 26.63 36.99 -7.59
N ARG A 105 26.98 38.01 -6.80
CA ARG A 105 27.73 39.17 -7.26
C ARG A 105 29.17 38.70 -7.51
N PRO A 106 29.74 38.84 -8.72
CA PRO A 106 31.17 38.63 -8.90
C PRO A 106 31.88 39.86 -8.31
N GLU A 107 32.19 39.82 -7.02
CA GLU A 107 33.23 40.67 -6.43
C GLU A 107 34.60 40.12 -6.84
N ASN A 108 34.95 40.26 -8.13
CA ASN A 108 36.34 40.17 -8.59
C ASN A 108 36.44 40.62 -10.06
N ARG A 109 36.60 41.93 -10.30
CA ARG A 109 37.30 42.52 -11.46
C ARG A 109 37.36 44.05 -11.31
N ALA A 110 38.50 44.55 -10.85
CA ALA A 110 39.22 45.76 -11.27
C ALA A 110 40.08 46.27 -10.11
#